data_AF-A0A838P4M2-F1
#
_entry.id   AF-A0A838P4M2-F1
#
_cell.length_a   1.000
_cell.length_b   1.000
_cell.length_c   1.000
_cell.angle_alpha   90.00
_cell.angle_beta   90.00
_cell.angle_gamma   90.00
#
_symmetry.space_group_name_H-M   'P 1'
#
loop_
_entity.id
_entity.type
_entity.pdbx_description
1 polymer ?
#
loop_
_entity_poly.entity_id
_entity_poly.type
_entity_poly.pdbx_seq_one_letter_code
_entity_poly.pdbx_strand_id
1 'polypeptide(L)'
;MRDLPSLPCYPCPHRSACCAYGVTLSDEEASAITQVHGAAVVYRTRWGEWRTRVRGGRCVFLRDNVCSIHAEPYYPAVCRGFPWIDAETGGPYQYDRTICPEFIARPELIRLGLPA
;
A
#
# COMPACT_ATOMS: atom_id res chain seq x y z
N MET A 1 -16.09 17.04 -6.09
CA MET A 1 -15.45 16.40 -4.93
C MET A 1 -13.95 16.53 -5.15
N ARG A 2 -13.18 17.05 -4.20
CA ARG A 2 -11.74 17.20 -4.38
C ARG A 2 -11.10 15.83 -4.11
N ASP A 3 -10.71 15.13 -5.18
CA ASP A 3 -9.90 13.92 -5.12
C ASP A 3 -8.54 14.29 -4.49
N LEU A 4 -8.36 13.92 -3.22
CA LEU A 4 -7.02 13.91 -2.60
C LEU A 4 -6.26 12.68 -3.12
N PRO A 5 -4.98 12.80 -3.48
CA PRO A 5 -4.21 11.68 -4.02
C PRO A 5 -4.07 10.56 -2.99
N SER A 6 -4.44 9.34 -3.39
CA SER A 6 -4.18 8.13 -2.61
C SER A 6 -2.67 7.87 -2.57
N LEU A 7 -2.04 8.04 -1.42
CA LEU A 7 -0.63 7.70 -1.20
C LEU A 7 -0.52 6.48 -0.26
N PRO A 8 0.60 5.70 -0.31
CA PRO A 8 1.90 6.09 -0.85
C PRO A 8 2.43 5.06 -1.85
N CYS A 9 1.80 4.95 -3.01
CA CYS A 9 2.50 4.48 -4.19
C CYS A 9 2.64 5.56 -5.27
N TYR A 10 2.04 6.74 -5.09
CA TYR A 10 2.30 7.88 -5.96
C TYR A 10 1.83 9.25 -5.42
N PRO A 11 2.68 10.30 -5.39
CA PRO A 11 4.14 10.26 -5.46
C PRO A 11 4.77 10.07 -4.05
N CYS A 12 5.03 8.82 -3.63
CA CYS A 12 6.14 8.61 -2.69
C CYS A 12 7.40 8.55 -3.57
N PRO A 13 8.37 9.47 -3.42
CA PRO A 13 9.51 9.51 -4.32
C PRO A 13 10.42 8.26 -4.20
N HIS A 14 11.42 8.20 -5.07
CA HIS A 14 12.31 7.06 -5.25
C HIS A 14 13.01 6.61 -3.95
N ARG A 15 12.73 5.37 -3.49
CA ARG A 15 13.27 4.62 -2.33
C ARG A 15 12.26 4.30 -1.23
N SER A 16 10.96 4.43 -1.50
CA SER A 16 9.93 4.01 -0.55
C SER A 16 10.15 2.56 -0.06
N ALA A 17 10.06 2.37 1.26
CA ALA A 17 9.94 1.05 1.88
C ALA A 17 8.50 0.51 1.77
N CYS A 18 7.58 1.33 1.26
CA CYS A 18 6.24 0.90 0.90
C CYS A 18 6.35 -0.28 -0.06
N CYS A 19 5.49 -1.29 0.13
CA CYS A 19 5.55 -2.55 -0.59
C CYS A 19 6.80 -3.43 -0.36
N ALA A 20 7.63 -3.23 0.67
CA ALA A 20 8.72 -4.18 0.98
C ALA A 20 8.20 -5.54 1.52
N TYR A 21 7.12 -5.52 2.31
CA TYR A 21 6.66 -6.69 3.09
C TYR A 21 5.31 -7.27 2.64
N GLY A 22 4.81 -6.79 1.50
CA GLY A 22 3.43 -7.05 1.09
C GLY A 22 2.44 -6.44 2.09
N VAL A 23 1.17 -6.78 1.93
CA VAL A 23 0.07 -6.30 2.77
C VAL A 23 -0.93 -7.41 3.04
N THR A 24 -1.63 -7.31 4.16
CA THR A 24 -2.80 -8.13 4.46
C THR A 24 -3.93 -7.77 3.50
N LEU A 25 -4.75 -8.78 3.16
CA LEU A 25 -5.89 -8.67 2.27
C LEU A 25 -7.15 -9.19 2.96
N SER A 26 -8.30 -8.63 2.62
CA SER A 26 -9.59 -9.29 2.89
C SER A 26 -9.78 -10.51 1.99
N ASP A 27 -10.77 -11.35 2.29
CA ASP A 27 -11.13 -12.49 1.43
C ASP A 27 -11.59 -12.00 0.04
N GLU A 28 -12.34 -10.90 -0.02
CA GLU A 28 -12.80 -10.30 -1.29
C GLU A 28 -11.63 -9.77 -2.11
N GLU A 29 -10.67 -9.08 -1.49
CA GLU A 29 -9.48 -8.56 -2.16
C GLU A 29 -8.61 -9.71 -2.69
N ALA A 30 -8.39 -10.75 -1.87
CA ALA A 30 -7.60 -11.92 -2.27
C ALA A 30 -8.26 -12.67 -3.43
N SER A 31 -9.59 -12.81 -3.40
CA SER A 31 -10.38 -13.42 -4.47
C SER A 31 -10.27 -12.63 -5.77
N ALA A 32 -10.52 -11.31 -5.72
CA ALA A 32 -10.44 -10.44 -6.89
C ALA A 32 -9.02 -10.41 -7.50
N ILE A 33 -7.99 -10.29 -6.66
CA ILE A 33 -6.60 -10.34 -7.13
C ILE A 33 -6.29 -11.70 -7.76
N THR A 34 -6.72 -12.80 -7.15
CA THR A 34 -6.49 -14.15 -7.69
C THR A 34 -7.17 -14.34 -9.04
N GLN A 35 -8.39 -13.81 -9.21
CA GLN A 35 -9.14 -13.91 -10.45
C GLN A 35 -8.46 -13.18 -11.61
N VAL A 36 -7.87 -12.00 -11.35
CA VAL A 36 -7.27 -11.16 -12.39
C VAL A 36 -5.79 -11.52 -12.65
N HIS A 37 -5.02 -11.79 -11.60
CA HIS A 37 -3.56 -11.93 -11.66
C HIS A 37 -3.06 -13.36 -11.40
N GLY A 38 -3.97 -14.28 -11.08
CA GLY A 38 -3.69 -15.68 -10.75
C GLY A 38 -3.31 -15.91 -9.27
N ALA A 39 -3.45 -17.15 -8.80
CA ALA A 39 -3.22 -17.48 -7.39
C ALA A 39 -1.76 -17.32 -6.93
N ALA A 40 -0.81 -17.19 -7.87
CA ALA A 40 0.62 -17.11 -7.55
C ALA A 40 1.04 -15.78 -6.92
N VAL A 41 0.21 -14.73 -6.98
CA VAL A 41 0.52 -13.38 -6.48
C VAL A 41 0.00 -13.09 -5.07
N VAL A 42 -0.78 -14.00 -4.49
CA VAL A 42 -1.23 -13.94 -3.09
C VAL A 42 -0.92 -15.26 -2.39
N TYR A 43 -1.00 -15.27 -1.07
CA TYR A 43 -0.88 -16.49 -0.27
C TYR A 43 -1.62 -16.35 1.05
N ARG A 44 -2.01 -17.49 1.63
CA ARG A 44 -2.60 -17.55 2.96
C ARG A 44 -1.50 -17.87 3.98
N THR A 45 -1.43 -17.11 5.06
CA THR A 45 -0.51 -17.39 6.17
C THR A 45 -0.97 -18.63 6.93
N ARG A 46 -0.10 -19.18 7.78
CA ARG A 46 -0.47 -20.29 8.68
C ARG A 46 -1.60 -19.94 9.66
N TRP A 47 -1.86 -18.65 9.86
CA TRP A 47 -2.90 -18.13 10.74
C TRP A 47 -4.21 -17.83 9.99
N GLY A 48 -4.27 -18.11 8.69
CA GLY A 48 -5.48 -17.95 7.89
C GLY A 48 -5.66 -16.59 7.24
N GLU A 49 -4.69 -15.68 7.34
CA GLU A 49 -4.76 -14.34 6.76
C GLU A 49 -4.28 -14.36 5.30
N TRP A 50 -4.95 -13.62 4.41
CA TRP A 50 -4.47 -13.42 3.06
C TRP A 50 -3.42 -12.32 3.01
N ARG A 51 -2.39 -12.51 2.19
CA ARG A 51 -1.34 -11.52 1.94
C ARG A 51 -0.94 -11.46 0.48
N THR A 52 -0.57 -10.27 0.02
CA THR A 52 0.16 -10.14 -1.26
C THR A 52 1.53 -10.79 -1.15
N ARG A 53 1.95 -11.48 -2.21
CA ARG A 53 3.23 -12.18 -2.23
C ARG A 53 4.39 -11.19 -2.35
N VAL A 54 5.50 -11.55 -1.72
CA VAL A 54 6.78 -10.82 -1.79
C VAL A 54 7.79 -11.67 -2.54
N ARG A 55 8.54 -11.07 -3.48
CA ARG A 55 9.67 -11.68 -4.19
C ARG A 55 10.84 -10.71 -4.19
N GLY A 56 12.03 -11.18 -3.82
CA GLY A 56 13.22 -10.32 -3.72
C GLY A 56 13.07 -9.17 -2.72
N GLY A 57 12.33 -9.38 -1.63
CA GLY A 57 12.09 -8.35 -0.61
C GLY A 57 11.17 -7.21 -1.06
N ARG A 58 10.40 -7.40 -2.14
CA ARG A 58 9.40 -6.45 -2.65
C ARG A 58 8.08 -7.15 -2.99
N CYS A 59 6.96 -6.44 -2.83
CA CYS A 59 5.64 -6.88 -3.25
C CYS A 59 5.66 -7.14 -4.76
N VAL A 60 5.00 -8.21 -5.20
CA VAL A 60 4.93 -8.59 -6.62
C VAL A 60 4.25 -7.56 -7.52
N PHE A 61 3.46 -6.65 -6.93
CA PHE A 61 2.79 -5.56 -7.64
C PHE A 61 3.62 -4.27 -7.73
N LEU A 62 4.82 -4.22 -7.13
CA LEU A 62 5.73 -3.10 -7.29
C LEU A 62 6.46 -3.21 -8.64
N ARG A 63 6.19 -2.28 -9.57
CA ARG A 63 6.79 -2.17 -10.91
C ARG A 63 7.25 -0.75 -11.14
N ASP A 64 8.51 -0.56 -11.54
CA ASP A 64 9.10 0.77 -11.79
C ASP A 64 8.87 1.76 -10.63
N ASN A 65 8.93 1.25 -9.40
CA ASN A 65 8.67 2.00 -8.16
C ASN A 65 7.23 2.54 -8.01
N VAL A 66 6.27 1.94 -8.70
CA VAL A 66 4.82 2.23 -8.64
C VAL A 66 4.05 0.93 -8.41
N CYS A 67 2.89 1.00 -7.73
CA CYS A 67 2.01 -0.16 -7.61
C CYS A 67 1.18 -0.35 -8.87
N SER A 68 1.32 -1.50 -9.53
CA SER A 68 0.65 -1.80 -10.80
C SER A 68 -0.86 -1.95 -10.69
N ILE A 69 -1.40 -2.12 -9.49
CA ILE A 69 -2.84 -2.27 -9.21
C ILE A 69 -3.41 -1.06 -8.47
N HIS A 70 -2.71 0.07 -8.43
CA HIS A 70 -3.12 1.25 -7.65
C HIS A 70 -4.51 1.79 -8.06
N ALA A 71 -4.82 1.77 -9.35
CA ALA A 71 -6.08 2.29 -9.88
C ALA A 71 -7.23 1.28 -9.83
N GLU A 72 -6.96 0.06 -9.38
CA GLU A 72 -7.90 -1.04 -9.45
C GLU A 72 -8.91 -1.00 -8.29
N PRO A 73 -10.17 -1.40 -8.51
CA PRO A 73 -11.19 -1.39 -7.46
C PRO A 73 -10.86 -2.36 -6.31
N TYR A 74 -10.03 -3.36 -6.57
CA TYR A 74 -9.48 -4.32 -5.60
C TYR A 74 -8.11 -3.91 -5.05
N TYR A 75 -7.66 -2.66 -5.27
CA TYR A 75 -6.46 -2.14 -4.64
C TYR A 75 -6.59 -2.26 -3.12
N PRO A 76 -5.65 -2.90 -2.41
CA PRO A 76 -5.85 -3.26 -1.01
C PRO A 76 -6.14 -2.05 -0.11
N ALA A 77 -7.12 -2.18 0.78
CA ALA A 77 -7.52 -1.14 1.72
C ALA A 77 -6.34 -0.67 2.58
N VAL A 78 -5.50 -1.60 3.04
CA VAL A 78 -4.23 -1.31 3.75
C VAL A 78 -3.36 -0.34 2.94
N CYS A 79 -3.27 -0.52 1.62
CA CYS A 79 -2.46 0.34 0.77
C CYS A 79 -3.12 1.70 0.44
N ARG A 80 -4.43 1.86 0.62
CA ARG A 80 -5.16 3.12 0.41
C ARG A 80 -4.96 4.11 1.56
N GLY A 81 -4.92 3.58 2.78
CA GLY A 81 -4.79 4.39 3.99
C GLY A 81 -3.34 4.69 4.38
N PHE A 82 -2.42 3.81 4.03
CA PHE A 82 -1.02 3.89 4.45
C PHE A 82 -0.31 5.17 3.97
N PRO A 83 0.70 5.71 4.67
CA PRO A 83 1.13 5.40 6.02
C PRO A 83 0.38 6.27 7.05
N TRP A 84 -0.84 6.73 6.72
CA TRP A 84 -1.57 7.70 7.54
C TRP A 84 -2.70 7.07 8.32
N ILE A 85 -3.42 6.16 7.68
CA ILE A 85 -4.61 5.49 8.17
C ILE A 85 -4.29 4.00 8.18
N ASP A 86 -4.44 3.41 9.36
CA ASP A 86 -4.45 1.98 9.52
C ASP A 86 -5.78 1.42 8.99
N ALA A 87 -5.72 0.47 8.06
CA ALA A 87 -6.94 -0.01 7.41
C ALA A 87 -7.79 -0.96 8.29
N GLU A 88 -7.21 -1.51 9.36
CA GLU A 88 -7.96 -2.37 10.29
C GLU A 88 -8.74 -1.52 11.32
N THR A 89 -8.12 -0.46 11.82
CA THR A 89 -8.69 0.39 12.87
C THR A 89 -9.33 1.68 12.36
N GLY A 90 -9.04 2.08 11.12
CA GLY A 90 -9.44 3.39 10.57
C GLY A 90 -8.78 4.59 11.26
N GLY A 91 -7.91 4.34 12.25
CA GLY A 91 -7.20 5.35 13.02
C GLY A 91 -5.84 5.71 12.43
N PRO A 92 -5.07 6.59 13.10
CA PRO A 92 -3.74 6.94 12.66
C PRO A 92 -2.84 5.71 12.59
N TYR A 93 -2.10 5.56 11.49
CA TYR A 93 -1.08 4.52 11.37
C TYR A 93 -0.01 4.74 12.45
N GLN A 94 0.24 3.69 13.23
CA GLN A 94 1.06 3.75 14.44
C GLN A 94 2.52 3.31 14.24
N TYR A 95 2.87 2.79 13.06
CA TYR A 95 4.23 2.35 12.77
C TYR A 95 5.09 3.46 12.16
N ASP A 96 6.38 3.17 12.03
CA ASP A 96 7.41 4.12 11.63
C ASP A 96 7.06 4.82 10.30
N ARG A 97 6.89 6.15 10.35
CA ARG A 97 6.55 6.99 9.20
C ARG A 97 7.77 7.31 8.32
N THR A 98 8.96 6.85 8.67
CA THR A 98 10.18 6.96 7.85
C THR A 98 10.13 6.10 6.57
N ILE A 99 9.03 5.38 6.35
CA ILE A 99 8.79 4.53 5.16
C ILE A 99 8.89 5.28 3.82
N CYS A 100 8.67 6.61 3.84
CA CYS A 100 9.05 7.51 2.75
C CYS A 100 10.12 8.49 3.28
N PRO A 101 11.43 8.18 3.14
CA PRO A 101 12.53 9.00 3.67
C PRO A 101 12.49 10.45 3.17
N GLU A 102 11.87 10.70 2.03
CA GLU A 102 11.72 12.01 1.43
C GLU A 102 10.78 12.92 2.22
N PHE A 103 9.89 12.38 3.04
CA PHE A 103 9.09 13.20 3.96
C PHE A 103 9.93 13.79 5.09
N ILE A 104 11.07 13.18 5.41
CA ILE A 104 12.05 13.73 6.37
C ILE A 104 12.82 14.87 5.70
N ALA A 105 13.23 14.68 4.44
CA ALA A 105 14.01 15.67 3.69
C ALA A 105 13.16 16.82 3.12
N ARG A 106 11.88 16.57 2.84
CA ARG A 106 10.92 17.46 2.18
C ARG A 106 9.55 17.42 2.88
N PRO A 107 9.45 17.96 4.11
CA PRO A 107 8.19 17.94 4.89
C PRO A 107 7.03 18.67 4.20
N GLU A 108 7.30 19.56 3.25
CA GLU A 108 6.29 20.25 2.45
C GLU A 108 5.44 19.30 1.58
N LEU A 109 5.95 18.12 1.25
CA LEU A 109 5.19 17.09 0.52
C LEU A 109 4.02 16.52 1.35
N ILE A 110 4.07 16.67 2.68
CA ILE A 110 2.99 16.29 3.60
C ILE A 110 1.86 17.34 3.58
N ARG A 111 2.18 18.61 3.33
CA ARG A 111 1.20 19.73 3.38
C ARG A 111 0.22 19.78 2.22
N LEU A 112 0.41 18.97 1.18
CA LEU A 112 -0.58 18.76 0.12
C LEU A 112 -1.81 17.94 0.59
N GLY A 113 -1.78 17.40 1.82
CA GLY A 113 -2.85 16.58 2.40
C GLY A 113 -3.47 17.10 3.70
N LEU A 114 -3.12 18.31 4.17
CA LEU A 114 -3.76 18.92 5.34
C LEU A 114 -4.73 20.02 4.89
N PRO A 115 -6.00 20.00 5.32
CA PRO A 115 -6.88 21.12 5.06
C PRO A 115 -6.32 22.39 5.74
N ALA A 116 -6.46 23.52 5.05
CA ALA A 116 -6.32 24.84 5.66
C ALA A 116 -7.42 25.08 6.69
#